data_AF-A0A7V4P9M3-F1
#
_entry.id   AF-A0A7V4P9M3-F1
#
_cell.length_a   1.000
_cell.length_b   1.000
_cell.length_c   1.000
_cell.angle_alpha   90.00
_cell.angle_beta   90.00
_cell.angle_gamma   90.00
#
_symmetry.space_group_name_H-M   'P 1'
#
loop_
_entity.id
_entity.type
_entity.pdbx_description
1 polymer ?
#
loop_
_entity_poly.entity_id
_entity_poly.type
_entity_poly.pdbx_seq_one_letter_code
_entity_poly.pdbx_strand_id
1 'polypeptide(L)'
;MPEGTLLFWHGGPHLRLSPSEVAREILWGEEVEGLIDLPIKAIIDALKSQFPAHREQPGQLVLQAGPGRLEITWTWQFVRADLRDVSGDEQQRLITAIEAFGCKSYEANPAT
;
A
#
# COMPACT_ATOMS: atom_id res chain seq x y z
N MET A 1 5.06 11.16 -13.38
CA MET A 1 4.23 9.95 -13.20
C MET A 1 4.90 9.14 -12.08
N PRO A 2 4.16 8.40 -11.23
CA PRO A 2 4.81 7.42 -10.36
C PRO A 2 5.50 6.36 -11.22
N GLU A 3 6.64 5.87 -10.76
CA GLU A 3 7.43 4.85 -11.47
C GLU A 3 6.94 3.43 -11.18
N GLY A 4 6.27 3.27 -10.02
CA GLY A 4 5.61 2.04 -9.62
C GLY A 4 4.47 2.32 -8.65
N THR A 5 3.49 1.42 -8.59
CA THR A 5 2.40 1.45 -7.61
C THR A 5 2.33 0.10 -6.90
N LEU A 6 2.40 0.12 -5.57
CA LEU A 6 2.15 -1.06 -4.75
C LEU A 6 0.78 -0.96 -4.09
N LEU A 7 0.05 -2.06 -4.15
CA LEU A 7 -1.24 -2.23 -3.49
C LEU A 7 -1.09 -3.28 -2.39
N PHE A 8 -1.77 -3.01 -1.28
CA PHE A 8 -1.75 -3.89 -0.11
C PHE A 8 -3.17 -4.11 0.39
N TRP A 9 -3.54 -5.36 0.65
CA TRP A 9 -4.84 -5.73 1.19
C TRP A 9 -4.76 -7.00 2.04
N HIS A 10 -5.72 -7.21 2.91
CA HIS A 10 -5.86 -8.47 3.64
C HIS A 10 -7.05 -9.26 3.09
N GLY A 11 -6.79 -10.41 2.47
CA GLY A 11 -7.85 -11.31 1.99
C GLY A 11 -8.46 -12.12 3.13
N GLY A 12 -9.79 -12.22 3.16
CA GLY A 12 -10.52 -13.09 4.06
C GLY A 12 -10.88 -14.45 3.46
N PRO A 13 -11.55 -15.33 4.23
CA PRO A 13 -11.90 -16.68 3.79
C PRO A 13 -12.89 -16.71 2.63
N HIS A 14 -13.55 -15.58 2.34
CA HIS A 14 -14.52 -15.43 1.27
C HIS A 14 -13.95 -14.76 0.02
N LEU A 15 -12.68 -14.35 0.02
CA LEU A 15 -12.05 -13.75 -1.15
C LEU A 15 -11.91 -14.80 -2.26
N ARG A 16 -12.62 -14.59 -3.38
CA ARG A 16 -12.57 -15.49 -4.55
C ARG A 16 -11.77 -14.94 -5.72
N LEU A 17 -11.50 -13.64 -5.73
CA LEU A 17 -10.78 -12.96 -6.79
C LEU A 17 -9.28 -13.30 -6.73
N SER A 18 -8.67 -13.42 -7.90
CA SER A 18 -7.21 -13.48 -8.03
C SER A 18 -6.56 -12.14 -7.68
N PRO A 19 -5.25 -12.11 -7.34
CA PRO A 19 -4.57 -10.86 -6.99
C PRO A 19 -4.66 -9.76 -8.05
N SER A 20 -4.60 -10.12 -9.34
CA SER A 20 -4.75 -9.17 -10.44
C SER A 20 -6.17 -8.61 -10.56
N GLU A 21 -7.19 -9.43 -10.29
CA GLU A 21 -8.58 -8.96 -10.26
C GLU A 21 -8.81 -8.02 -9.07
N VAL A 22 -8.32 -8.37 -7.87
CA VAL A 22 -8.39 -7.49 -6.69
C VAL A 22 -7.72 -6.14 -6.96
N ALA A 23 -6.50 -6.16 -7.51
CA ALA A 23 -5.77 -4.95 -7.84
C ALA A 23 -6.54 -4.05 -8.83
N ARG A 24 -7.18 -4.66 -9.84
CA ARG A 24 -7.99 -3.94 -10.84
C ARG A 24 -9.20 -3.26 -10.19
N GLU A 25 -9.97 -3.98 -9.37
CA GLU A 25 -11.13 -3.39 -8.68
C GLU A 25 -10.71 -2.24 -7.75
N ILE A 26 -9.62 -2.41 -6.98
CA ILE A 26 -9.04 -1.35 -6.14
C ILE A 26 -8.68 -0.11 -6.96
N LEU A 27 -8.06 -0.28 -8.12
CA LEU A 27 -7.65 0.83 -8.99
C LEU A 27 -8.84 1.55 -9.64
N TRP A 28 -9.95 0.85 -9.86
CA TRP A 28 -11.21 1.46 -10.31
C TRP A 28 -12.01 2.14 -9.19
N GLY A 29 -11.56 2.01 -7.93
CA GLY A 29 -12.19 2.64 -6.78
C GLY A 29 -13.39 1.86 -6.24
N GLU A 30 -13.51 0.59 -6.61
CA GLU A 30 -14.58 -0.29 -6.15
C GLU A 30 -14.24 -0.95 -4.81
N GLU A 31 -15.26 -1.20 -3.99
CA GLU A 31 -15.11 -2.06 -2.81
C GLU A 31 -14.97 -3.52 -3.24
N VAL A 32 -14.04 -4.23 -2.61
CA VAL A 32 -13.75 -5.62 -3.00
C VAL A 32 -14.33 -6.58 -1.98
N GLU A 33 -15.26 -7.41 -2.44
CA GLU A 33 -15.89 -8.43 -1.61
C GLU A 33 -14.87 -9.47 -1.10
N GLY A 34 -14.94 -9.75 0.20
CA GLY A 34 -14.06 -10.73 0.84
C GLY A 34 -12.72 -10.19 1.33
N LEU A 35 -12.45 -8.89 1.17
CA LEU A 35 -11.37 -8.23 1.91
C LEU A 35 -11.75 -8.00 3.37
N ILE A 36 -10.75 -8.06 4.24
CA ILE A 36 -10.88 -7.79 5.67
C ILE A 36 -10.43 -6.35 5.94
N ASP A 37 -11.13 -5.68 6.85
CA ASP A 37 -10.79 -4.37 7.37
C ASP A 37 -9.34 -4.32 7.87
N LEU A 38 -8.59 -3.35 7.37
CA LEU A 38 -7.22 -3.12 7.76
C LEU A 38 -7.15 -2.30 9.05
N PRO A 39 -6.20 -2.60 9.96
CA PRO A 39 -5.91 -1.78 11.12
C PRO A 39 -5.11 -0.53 10.71
N ILE A 40 -5.70 0.34 9.89
CA ILE A 40 -5.03 1.46 9.21
C ILE A 40 -4.20 2.31 10.16
N LYS A 41 -4.75 2.67 11.33
CA LYS A 41 -4.01 3.49 12.30
C LYS A 41 -2.68 2.83 12.71
N ALA A 42 -2.70 1.53 13.00
CA ALA A 42 -1.51 0.80 13.41
C ALA A 42 -0.50 0.66 12.25
N ILE A 43 -0.99 0.46 11.02
CA ILE A 43 -0.15 0.45 9.81
C ILE A 43 0.55 1.79 9.66
N ILE A 44 -0.20 2.89 9.71
CA ILE A 44 0.34 4.25 9.57
C ILE A 44 1.36 4.57 10.67
N ASP A 45 1.07 4.19 11.92
CA ASP A 45 2.00 4.39 13.04
C ASP A 45 3.30 3.58 12.86
N ALA A 46 3.21 2.34 12.36
CA ALA A 46 4.37 1.52 12.04
C ALA A 46 5.21 2.13 10.90
N LEU A 47 4.56 2.64 9.84
CA LEU A 47 5.25 3.32 8.75
C LEU A 47 5.98 4.57 9.23
N LYS A 48 5.35 5.40 10.06
CA LYS A 48 6.02 6.58 10.65
C LYS A 48 7.23 6.21 11.50
N SER A 49 7.17 5.09 12.22
CA SER A 49 8.30 4.59 13.00
C SER A 49 9.47 4.12 12.12
N GLN A 50 9.19 3.59 10.94
CA GLN A 50 10.22 3.18 9.98
C GLN A 50 10.78 4.38 9.20
N PHE A 51 9.92 5.33 8.85
CA PHE A 51 10.25 6.49 8.03
C PHE A 51 10.07 7.77 8.85
N PRO A 52 11.07 8.16 9.68
CA PRO A 52 10.94 9.28 10.61
C PRO A 52 10.77 10.63 9.90
N ALA A 53 11.27 10.76 8.68
CA ALA A 53 11.01 11.92 7.83
C ALA A 53 9.72 11.71 7.04
N HIS A 54 8.60 12.23 7.56
CA HIS A 54 7.29 12.09 6.95
C HIS A 54 6.44 13.35 7.07
N ARG A 55 5.40 13.43 6.23
CA ARG A 55 4.33 14.42 6.31
C ARG A 55 2.99 13.72 6.19
N GLU A 56 2.16 13.87 7.21
CA GLU A 56 0.79 13.35 7.21
C GLU A 56 -0.21 14.45 6.84
N GLN A 57 -1.21 14.07 6.06
CA GLN A 57 -2.37 14.86 5.68
C GLN A 57 -3.62 13.98 5.80
N PRO A 58 -4.84 14.53 5.86
CA PRO A 58 -6.05 13.72 5.89
C PRO A 58 -6.12 12.74 4.71
N GLY A 59 -6.11 11.43 5.00
CA GLY A 59 -6.17 10.35 4.00
C GLY A 59 -4.87 10.12 3.21
N GLN A 60 -3.76 10.77 3.58
CA GLN A 60 -2.49 10.65 2.87
C GLN A 60 -1.28 10.73 3.82
N LEU A 61 -0.27 9.91 3.56
CA LEU A 61 1.02 9.95 4.25
C LEU A 61 2.13 9.99 3.22
N VAL A 62 2.97 11.01 3.28
CA VAL A 62 4.15 11.13 2.42
C VAL A 62 5.38 10.79 3.24
N LEU A 63 6.14 9.77 2.83
CA LEU A 63 7.37 9.32 3.48
C LEU A 63 8.57 9.69 2.60
N GLN A 64 9.65 10.15 3.23
CA GLN A 64 10.94 10.28 2.56
C GLN A 64 11.71 8.96 2.65
N ALA A 65 12.20 8.48 1.52
CA ALA A 65 12.90 7.20 1.38
C ALA A 65 14.22 7.42 0.61
N GLY A 66 15.25 7.86 1.33
CA GLY A 66 16.52 8.27 0.72
C GLY A 66 16.34 9.49 -0.20
N PRO A 67 16.75 9.43 -1.48
CA PRO A 67 16.51 10.50 -2.45
C PRO A 67 15.07 10.52 -2.99
N GLY A 68 14.31 9.44 -2.77
CA GLY A 68 12.96 9.27 -3.27
C GLY A 68 11.88 9.53 -2.25
N ARG A 69 10.63 9.33 -2.68
CA ARG A 69 9.45 9.49 -1.82
C ARG A 69 8.39 8.43 -2.08
N LEU A 70 7.67 8.10 -1.02
CA LEU A 70 6.50 7.22 -1.04
C LEU A 70 5.27 8.05 -0.72
N GLU A 71 4.29 8.03 -1.62
CA GLU A 71 2.99 8.64 -1.38
C GLU A 71 1.98 7.54 -1.04
N ILE A 72 1.61 7.45 0.24
CA ILE A 72 0.70 6.44 0.77
C ILE A 72 -0.70 7.01 0.88
N THR A 73 -1.68 6.31 0.34
CA THR A 73 -3.12 6.56 0.50
C THR A 73 -3.80 5.28 0.94
N TRP A 74 -4.99 5.38 1.54
CA TRP A 74 -5.66 4.21 2.09
C TRP A 74 -7.17 4.38 2.17
N THR A 75 -7.83 3.24 2.24
CA THR A 75 -9.22 3.09 2.68
C THR A 75 -9.24 2.17 3.90
N TRP A 76 -10.42 1.72 4.32
CA TRP A 76 -10.53 0.68 5.34
C TRP A 76 -10.16 -0.71 4.79
N GLN A 77 -10.15 -0.94 3.46
CA GLN A 77 -9.86 -2.25 2.85
C GLN A 77 -8.43 -2.40 2.31
N PHE A 78 -7.81 -1.31 1.88
CA PHE A 78 -6.51 -1.38 1.20
C PHE A 78 -5.62 -0.18 1.51
N VAL A 79 -4.33 -0.38 1.29
CA VAL A 79 -3.32 0.67 1.27
C VAL A 79 -2.72 0.70 -0.14
N ARG A 80 -2.52 1.89 -0.67
CA ARG A 80 -1.83 2.14 -1.94
C ARG A 80 -0.59 2.97 -1.66
N ALA A 81 0.53 2.59 -2.26
CA ALA A 81 1.77 3.33 -2.25
C ALA A 81 2.20 3.65 -3.67
N ASP A 82 2.35 4.94 -3.98
CA ASP A 82 2.95 5.40 -5.23
C ASP A 82 4.44 5.72 -4.99
N LEU A 83 5.31 5.10 -5.77
CA LEU A 83 6.77 5.18 -5.62
C LEU A 83 7.37 6.17 -6.63
N ARG A 84 8.34 6.98 -6.18
CA ARG A 84 9.16 7.86 -7.03
C ARG A 84 10.60 7.90 -6.52
N ASP A 85 11.55 7.51 -7.38
CA ASP A 85 12.98 7.48 -7.11
C ASP A 85 13.35 6.64 -5.87
N VAL A 86 12.56 5.61 -5.57
CA VAL A 86 12.72 4.75 -4.38
C VAL A 86 13.60 3.55 -4.73
N SER A 87 14.59 3.27 -3.89
CA SER A 87 15.46 2.10 -4.05
C SER A 87 14.72 0.80 -3.72
N GLY A 88 15.22 -0.33 -4.23
CA GLY A 88 14.67 -1.66 -3.93
C GLY A 88 14.66 -1.97 -2.42
N ASP A 89 15.67 -1.52 -1.67
CA ASP A 89 15.75 -1.74 -0.22
C ASP A 89 14.65 -0.97 0.54
N GLU A 90 14.41 0.29 0.18
CA GLU A 90 13.35 1.10 0.80
C GLU A 90 11.95 0.60 0.40
N GLN A 91 11.79 0.16 -0.85
CA GLN A 91 10.58 -0.52 -1.30
C GLN A 91 10.33 -1.81 -0.50
N GLN A 92 11.35 -2.65 -0.35
CA GLN A 92 11.24 -3.90 0.42
C GLN A 92 10.93 -3.61 1.90
N ARG A 93 11.52 -2.56 2.46
CA ARG A 93 11.22 -2.11 3.83
C ARG A 93 9.76 -1.71 4.00
N LEU A 94 9.18 -0.98 3.04
CA LEU A 94 7.76 -0.65 3.02
C LEU A 94 6.90 -1.92 2.97
N ILE A 95 7.23 -2.84 2.06
CA ILE A 95 6.50 -4.11 1.90
C ILE A 95 6.51 -4.88 3.21
N THR A 96 7.68 -5.11 3.80
CA THR A 96 7.82 -5.86 5.05
C THR A 96 7.06 -5.21 6.20
N ALA A 97 7.03 -3.87 6.29
CA ALA A 97 6.30 -3.16 7.33
C ALA A 97 4.78 -3.37 7.24
N ILE A 98 4.21 -3.42 6.02
CA ILE A 98 2.76 -3.58 5.82
C ILE A 98 2.36 -5.07 5.86
N GLU A 99 3.17 -5.97 5.30
CA GLU A 99 2.91 -7.42 5.33
C GLU A 99 2.94 -8.00 6.75
N ALA A 100 3.61 -7.34 7.70
CA ALA A 100 3.55 -7.67 9.13
C ALA A 100 2.12 -7.65 9.71
N PHE A 101 1.17 -6.98 9.04
CA PHE A 101 -0.25 -6.93 9.42
C PHE A 101 -1.10 -7.99 8.70
N GLY A 102 -0.48 -8.99 8.04
CA GLY A 102 -1.19 -10.02 7.27
C GLY A 102 -1.65 -9.57 5.88
N CYS A 103 -1.22 -8.39 5.45
CA CYS A 103 -1.50 -7.90 4.10
C CYS A 103 -0.70 -8.69 3.06
N LYS A 104 -1.27 -8.84 1.87
CA LYS A 104 -0.56 -9.23 0.65
C LYS A 104 -0.15 -7.98 -0.11
N SER A 105 1.06 -7.97 -0.66
CA SER A 105 1.51 -6.94 -1.60
C SER A 105 1.27 -7.34 -3.06
N TYR A 106 1.02 -6.35 -3.91
CA TYR A 106 0.93 -6.52 -5.36
C TYR A 106 1.45 -5.28 -6.06
N GLU A 107 2.31 -5.49 -7.06
CA GLU A 107 2.83 -4.41 -7.89
C GLU A 107 1.93 -4.22 -9.11
N ALA A 108 1.24 -3.09 -9.15
CA ALA A 108 0.44 -2.69 -10.29
C ALA A 108 1.37 -2.07 -11.34
N ASN A 109 1.56 -2.80 -12.43
CA ASN A 109 2.29 -2.30 -13.58
C ASN A 109 1.34 -1.43 -14.42
N PRO A 110 1.70 -0.20 -14.85
CA PRO A 110 0.82 0.67 -15.63
C PRO A 110 0.49 0.18 -17.06
N ALA A 111 0.72 -1.09 -17.39
CA ALA A 111 0.73 -1.63 -18.75
C ALA A 111 -0.17 -2.87 -18.97
N THR A 112 -1.26 -3.04 -18.22
CA THR A 112 -2.25 -4.10 -18.53
C THR A 112 -3.67 -3.55 -18.57
#